data_AF-A0A852MZY8-F1
#
_entry.id   AF-A0A852MZY8-F1
#
_cell.length_a   1.000
_cell.length_b   1.000
_cell.length_c   1.000
_cell.angle_alpha   90.00
_cell.angle_beta   90.00
_cell.angle_gamma   90.00
#
_symmetry.space_group_name_H-M   'P 1'
#
loop_
_entity.id
_entity.type
_entity.pdbx_description
1 polymer ?
#
loop_
_entity_poly.entity_id
_entity_poly.type
_entity_poly.pdbx_seq_one_letter_code
_entity_poly.pdbx_strand_id
1 'polypeptide(L)'
;ALFVASKLKIFDHLKDKGPMKAVDIANAVGTSVCGTERLLDACASLGLLEKTPQGYSNSDSANTYLTSDGKYSLHGYIIHSNDHLWPLFTNLESAVKEGSRQNHRAFGKKADDLFKDYYHSQEVKQRFMAAMHSIARLTARDVASAFDLSQFKSACDLGGCTGALAHELVQVYPNLKVTVFDLPEVIVNTSYFQPSGQHTAPVTFVSGDFFKDNLPEADLYILSRVLHDWPDEKIHVLLNKISAVCRPGIALLVAETVLDEQKMHPSVAILQSLSMTEGKQRSGSEYKQLLEKYGFTDVQIKITGNLLDAVLCFKK
;
A
#
# COMPACT_ATOMS: atom_id res chain seq x y z
N ALA A 1 5.19 -7.16 20.19
CA ALA A 1 6.64 -6.91 20.06
C ALA A 1 6.95 -6.00 18.86
N LEU A 2 6.68 -6.43 17.62
CA LEU A 2 7.00 -5.68 16.40
C LEU A 2 6.53 -4.21 16.39
N PHE A 3 5.28 -3.94 16.76
CA PHE A 3 4.75 -2.56 16.83
C PHE A 3 5.57 -1.67 17.75
N VAL A 4 5.84 -2.13 18.98
CA VAL A 4 6.60 -1.36 19.97
C VAL A 4 8.06 -1.20 19.55
N ALA A 5 8.71 -2.25 19.06
CA ALA A 5 10.09 -2.19 18.58
C ALA A 5 10.25 -1.20 17.41
N SER A 6 9.30 -1.18 16.48
CA SER A 6 9.30 -0.24 15.34
C SER A 6 9.00 1.19 15.79
N LYS A 7 8.07 1.39 16.73
CA LYS A 7 7.74 2.71 17.29
C LYS A 7 8.90 3.31 18.07
N LEU A 8 9.64 2.50 18.82
CA LEU A 8 10.87 2.88 19.52
C LEU A 8 12.10 2.91 18.61
N LYS A 9 11.95 2.65 17.31
CA LYS A 9 13.03 2.64 16.31
C LYS A 9 14.20 1.73 16.70
N ILE A 10 13.93 0.61 17.37
CA ILE A 10 14.97 -0.34 17.81
C ILE A 10 15.83 -0.81 16.63
N PHE A 11 15.20 -1.13 15.49
CA PHE A 11 15.90 -1.58 14.29
C PHE A 11 16.84 -0.51 13.70
N ASP A 12 16.47 0.77 13.80
CA ASP A 12 17.33 1.89 13.36
C ASP A 12 18.53 2.07 14.27
N HIS A 13 18.34 1.89 15.58
CA HIS A 13 19.44 1.97 16.54
C HIS A 13 20.45 0.84 16.38
N LEU A 14 20.01 -0.33 15.90
CA LEU A 14 20.86 -1.50 15.63
C LEU A 14 21.51 -1.51 14.24
N LYS A 15 20.96 -0.73 13.29
CA LYS A 15 21.44 -0.66 11.92
C LYS A 15 22.92 -0.25 11.88
N ASP A 16 23.73 -1.05 11.20
CA ASP A 16 25.16 -0.82 10.95
C ASP A 16 26.05 -0.66 12.22
N LYS A 17 25.58 -1.05 13.41
CA LYS A 17 26.29 -0.84 14.69
C LYS A 17 26.84 -2.11 15.36
N GLY A 18 26.75 -3.27 14.69
CA GLY A 18 27.10 -4.56 15.31
C GLY A 18 26.21 -4.89 16.52
N PRO A 19 26.49 -5.98 17.26
CA PRO A 19 25.68 -6.36 18.42
C PRO A 19 25.73 -5.31 19.55
N MET A 20 24.57 -4.90 20.06
CA MET A 20 24.43 -3.93 21.16
C MET A 20 23.77 -4.55 22.40
N LYS A 21 24.19 -4.17 23.60
CA LYS A 21 23.57 -4.68 24.84
C LYS A 21 22.24 -3.97 25.10
N ALA A 22 21.34 -4.65 25.82
CA ALA A 22 20.02 -4.11 26.17
C ALA A 22 20.11 -2.78 26.94
N VAL A 23 21.13 -2.61 27.80
CA VAL A 23 21.35 -1.36 28.54
C VAL A 23 21.68 -0.18 27.62
N ASP A 24 22.48 -0.40 26.58
CA ASP A 24 22.87 0.65 25.64
C ASP A 24 21.69 1.08 24.77
N ILE A 25 20.90 0.10 24.31
CA ILE A 25 19.67 0.34 23.55
C ILE A 25 18.66 1.08 24.42
N ALA A 26 18.44 0.63 25.66
CA ALA A 26 17.50 1.25 26.59
C ALA A 26 17.85 2.72 26.86
N ASN A 27 19.14 3.02 27.06
CA ASN A 27 19.63 4.39 27.21
C ASN A 27 19.39 5.23 25.95
N ALA A 28 19.62 4.66 24.76
CA ALA A 28 19.46 5.37 23.49
C ALA A 28 17.99 5.74 23.19
N VAL A 29 17.03 4.89 23.58
CA VAL A 29 15.59 5.12 23.32
C VAL A 29 14.82 5.64 24.54
N GLY A 30 15.49 5.85 25.68
CA GLY A 30 14.88 6.42 26.88
C GLY A 30 13.89 5.48 27.59
N THR A 31 14.19 4.18 27.66
CA THR A 31 13.31 3.16 28.27
C THR A 31 13.98 2.41 29.42
N SER A 32 13.21 1.62 30.18
CA SER A 32 13.79 0.81 31.26
C SER A 32 14.58 -0.37 30.71
N VAL A 33 15.74 -0.67 31.29
CA VAL A 33 16.60 -1.78 30.87
C VAL A 33 15.84 -3.11 30.87
N CYS A 34 15.08 -3.39 31.94
CA CYS A 34 14.28 -4.61 32.06
C CYS A 34 13.19 -4.73 30.97
N GLY A 35 12.49 -3.62 30.67
CA GLY A 35 11.46 -3.61 29.62
C GLY A 35 12.06 -3.79 28.22
N THR A 36 13.17 -3.09 27.95
CA THR A 36 13.91 -3.22 26.70
C THR A 36 14.44 -4.62 26.50
N GLU A 37 15.08 -5.21 27.50
CA GLU A 37 15.62 -6.57 27.41
C GLU A 37 14.53 -7.59 27.08
N ARG A 38 13.38 -7.54 27.75
CA ARG A 38 12.23 -8.42 27.45
C ARG A 38 11.69 -8.22 26.04
N LEU A 39 11.64 -6.97 25.56
CA LEU A 39 11.21 -6.67 24.20
C LEU A 39 12.21 -7.21 23.17
N LEU A 40 13.50 -7.04 23.41
CA LEU A 40 14.58 -7.53 22.55
C LEU A 40 14.58 -9.07 22.51
N ASP A 41 14.41 -9.73 23.65
CA ASP A 41 14.27 -11.18 23.76
C ASP A 41 13.07 -11.69 22.96
N ALA A 42 11.92 -11.03 23.07
CA ALA A 42 10.75 -11.37 22.27
C ALA A 42 11.01 -11.17 20.77
N CYS A 43 11.70 -10.10 20.38
CA CYS A 43 12.04 -9.86 18.98
C CYS A 43 13.05 -10.89 18.45
N ALA A 44 14.02 -11.32 19.28
CA ALA A 44 14.97 -12.37 18.93
C ALA A 44 14.27 -13.73 18.78
N SER A 45 13.35 -14.06 19.69
CA SER A 45 12.53 -15.28 19.61
C SER A 45 11.66 -15.33 18.35
N LEU A 46 11.21 -14.16 17.86
CA LEU A 46 10.45 -14.03 16.61
C LEU A 46 11.34 -13.99 15.35
N GLY A 47 12.67 -14.10 15.47
CA GLY A 47 13.62 -14.03 14.35
C GLY A 47 13.82 -12.62 13.77
N LEU A 48 13.34 -11.58 14.46
CA LEU A 48 13.52 -10.18 14.05
C LEU A 48 14.91 -9.66 14.46
N LEU A 49 15.47 -10.21 15.53
CA LEU A 49 16.82 -9.89 16.01
C LEU A 49 17.62 -11.18 16.16
N GLU A 50 18.94 -11.05 16.10
CA GLU A 50 19.87 -12.09 16.53
C GLU A 50 20.37 -11.76 17.93
N LYS A 51 20.40 -12.77 18.82
CA LYS A 51 20.93 -12.63 20.18
C LYS A 51 22.21 -13.44 20.32
N THR A 52 23.29 -12.77 20.71
CA THR A 52 24.60 -13.35 20.99
C THR A 52 25.07 -12.97 22.40
N PRO A 53 26.13 -13.58 22.94
CA PRO A 53 26.74 -13.12 24.19
C PRO A 53 27.20 -11.65 24.15
N GLN A 54 27.46 -11.10 22.96
CA GLN A 54 27.89 -9.73 22.74
C GLN A 54 26.71 -8.73 22.76
N GLY A 55 25.48 -9.20 22.49
CA GLY A 55 24.29 -8.36 22.47
C GLY A 55 23.30 -8.77 21.37
N TYR A 56 22.49 -7.80 20.96
CA TYR A 56 21.45 -7.94 19.94
C TYR A 56 21.85 -7.22 18.65
N SER A 57 21.59 -7.83 17.50
CA SER A 57 21.71 -7.22 16.18
C SER A 57 20.43 -7.47 15.37
N ASN A 58 20.20 -6.69 14.33
CA ASN A 58 19.11 -6.98 13.38
C ASN A 58 19.39 -8.30 12.65
N SER A 59 18.34 -9.08 12.38
CA SER A 59 18.42 -10.11 11.33
C SER A 59 18.47 -9.46 9.95
N ASP A 60 18.86 -10.21 8.91
CA ASP A 60 18.89 -9.72 7.52
C ASP A 60 17.54 -9.17 7.06
N SER A 61 16.46 -9.87 7.42
CA SER A 61 15.08 -9.44 7.15
C SER A 61 14.76 -8.13 7.88
N ALA A 62 15.17 -7.97 9.14
CA ALA A 62 14.93 -6.74 9.89
C ALA A 62 15.73 -5.55 9.33
N ASN A 63 16.98 -5.76 8.92
CA ASN A 63 17.78 -4.74 8.23
C ASN A 63 17.15 -4.31 6.90
N THR A 64 16.54 -5.25 6.17
CA THR A 64 15.94 -4.97 4.86
C THR A 64 14.59 -4.24 5.00
N TYR A 65 13.75 -4.71 5.93
CA TYR A 65 12.34 -4.33 5.97
C TYR A 65 11.92 -3.50 7.18
N LEU A 66 12.68 -3.48 8.28
CA LEU A 66 12.23 -2.87 9.55
C LEU A 66 12.96 -1.59 9.93
N THR A 67 14.08 -1.28 9.30
CA THR A 67 14.74 0.04 9.42
C THR A 67 13.91 1.11 8.71
N SER A 68 13.65 2.24 9.36
CA SER A 68 12.71 3.27 8.89
C SER A 68 13.18 4.03 7.63
N ASP A 69 14.48 4.04 7.35
CA ASP A 69 15.09 4.68 6.18
C ASP A 69 15.41 3.68 5.04
N GLY A 70 15.06 2.41 5.21
CA GLY A 70 15.37 1.35 4.25
C GLY A 70 14.64 1.50 2.92
N LYS A 71 15.24 1.02 1.82
CA LYS A 71 14.62 1.00 0.49
C LYS A 71 13.32 0.20 0.46
N TYR A 72 13.22 -0.85 1.25
CA TYR A 72 12.04 -1.71 1.32
C TYR A 72 11.36 -1.63 2.68
N SER A 73 11.52 -0.49 3.36
CA SER A 73 11.00 -0.29 4.71
C SER A 73 9.48 -0.49 4.77
N LEU A 74 9.07 -1.33 5.71
CA LEU A 74 7.69 -1.54 6.16
C LEU A 74 7.34 -0.68 7.37
N HIS A 75 8.25 0.17 7.85
CA HIS A 75 8.05 0.95 9.07
C HIS A 75 6.76 1.76 9.02
N GLY A 76 6.50 2.49 7.92
CA GLY A 76 5.27 3.26 7.74
C GLY A 76 4.01 2.39 7.84
N TYR A 77 4.03 1.21 7.22
CA TYR A 77 2.92 0.27 7.28
C TYR A 77 2.71 -0.31 8.68
N ILE A 78 3.79 -0.58 9.42
CA ILE A 78 3.75 -1.11 10.78
C ILE A 78 3.19 -0.06 11.75
N ILE A 79 3.63 1.19 11.65
CA ILE A 79 3.10 2.28 12.48
C ILE A 79 1.62 2.53 12.19
N HIS A 80 1.22 2.54 10.92
CA HIS A 80 -0.19 2.64 10.55
C HIS A 80 -1.01 1.45 11.07
N SER A 81 -0.48 0.23 10.97
CA SER A 81 -1.14 -0.96 11.50
C SER A 81 -1.33 -0.88 13.01
N ASN A 82 -0.32 -0.39 13.76
CA ASN A 82 -0.42 -0.22 15.20
C ASN A 82 -1.44 0.84 15.61
N ASP A 83 -1.41 2.00 14.96
CA ASP A 83 -2.18 3.16 15.42
C ASP A 83 -3.59 3.22 14.79
N HIS A 84 -3.85 2.46 13.73
CA HIS A 84 -5.13 2.48 13.02
C HIS A 84 -5.79 1.10 12.92
N LEU A 85 -5.11 0.11 12.32
CA LEU A 85 -5.74 -1.20 12.12
C LEU A 85 -5.96 -1.94 13.44
N TRP A 86 -4.97 -1.95 14.34
CA TRP A 86 -5.05 -2.68 15.61
C TRP A 86 -6.26 -2.26 16.47
N PRO A 87 -6.54 -0.95 16.69
CA PRO A 87 -7.78 -0.52 17.37
C PRO A 87 -9.09 -1.01 16.72
N LEU A 88 -9.12 -1.16 15.39
CA LEU A 88 -10.29 -1.73 14.70
C LEU A 88 -10.41 -3.22 15.00
N PHE A 89 -9.31 -3.96 14.93
CA PHE A 89 -9.27 -5.39 15.23
C PHE A 89 -9.58 -5.71 16.70
N THR A 90 -9.26 -4.83 17.64
CA THR A 90 -9.69 -5.00 19.05
C THR A 90 -11.21 -4.91 19.22
N ASN A 91 -11.94 -4.41 18.21
CA ASN A 91 -13.40 -4.34 18.17
C ASN A 91 -14.01 -5.35 17.18
N LEU A 92 -13.26 -6.38 16.75
CA LEU A 92 -13.68 -7.31 15.70
C LEU A 92 -14.99 -8.05 16.03
N GLU A 93 -15.23 -8.41 17.30
CA GLU A 93 -16.48 -9.05 17.70
C GLU A 93 -17.71 -8.19 17.35
N SER A 94 -17.64 -6.88 17.65
CA SER A 94 -18.69 -5.92 17.30
C SER A 94 -18.81 -5.76 15.79
N ALA A 95 -17.68 -5.73 15.06
CA ALA A 95 -17.68 -5.65 13.60
C ALA A 95 -18.45 -6.83 12.97
N VAL A 96 -18.22 -8.05 13.47
CA VAL A 96 -18.89 -9.26 12.99
C VAL A 96 -20.38 -9.24 13.33
N LYS A 97 -20.76 -8.82 14.55
CA LYS A 97 -22.18 -8.76 14.96
C LYS A 97 -22.99 -7.73 14.17
N GLU A 98 -22.38 -6.61 13.83
CA GLU A 98 -23.08 -5.44 13.26
C GLU A 98 -22.88 -5.29 11.76
N GLY A 99 -21.94 -6.03 11.16
CA GLY A 99 -21.64 -5.94 9.73
C GLY A 99 -21.13 -4.56 9.31
N SER A 100 -20.45 -3.83 10.20
CA SER A 100 -19.99 -2.45 9.95
C SER A 100 -18.62 -2.17 10.57
N ARG A 101 -17.89 -1.16 10.04
CA ARG A 101 -16.59 -0.74 10.61
C ARG A 101 -16.76 -0.12 11.98
N GLN A 102 -15.73 -0.29 12.79
CA GLN A 102 -15.74 0.05 14.21
C GLN A 102 -15.01 1.36 14.52
N ASN A 103 -14.88 2.27 13.53
CA ASN A 103 -14.17 3.55 13.67
C ASN A 103 -14.70 4.37 14.86
N HIS A 104 -16.02 4.37 15.07
CA HIS A 104 -16.62 5.08 16.20
C HIS A 104 -16.17 4.51 17.55
N ARG A 105 -16.12 3.18 17.68
CA ARG A 105 -15.65 2.53 18.91
C ARG A 105 -14.13 2.68 19.09
N ALA A 106 -13.37 2.59 18.01
CA ALA A 106 -11.92 2.66 18.04
C ALA A 106 -11.38 4.08 18.25
N PHE A 107 -12.05 5.11 17.72
CA PHE A 107 -11.53 6.49 17.66
C PHE A 107 -12.51 7.57 18.13
N GLY A 108 -13.73 7.20 18.54
CA GLY A 108 -14.74 8.15 19.05
C GLY A 108 -15.38 9.06 18.01
N LYS A 109 -15.15 8.84 16.70
CA LYS A 109 -15.65 9.70 15.61
C LYS A 109 -16.88 9.09 14.94
N LYS A 110 -17.89 9.91 14.59
CA LYS A 110 -19.02 9.44 13.77
C LYS A 110 -18.53 9.27 12.33
N ALA A 111 -18.70 8.07 11.79
CA ALA A 111 -18.22 7.66 10.48
C ALA A 111 -19.17 8.15 9.37
N ASP A 112 -19.18 9.44 9.07
CA ASP A 112 -19.98 9.96 7.95
C ASP A 112 -19.15 10.10 6.65
N ASP A 113 -17.82 9.89 6.69
CA ASP A 113 -16.99 9.83 5.47
C ASP A 113 -15.63 9.13 5.72
N LEU A 114 -15.41 8.00 5.04
CA LEU A 114 -14.18 7.19 5.14
C LEU A 114 -12.90 7.98 4.84
N PHE A 115 -12.97 8.89 3.88
CA PHE A 115 -11.84 9.73 3.49
C PHE A 115 -11.60 10.81 4.54
N LYS A 116 -12.65 11.49 5.02
CA LYS A 116 -12.47 12.55 6.02
C LYS A 116 -11.73 12.04 7.26
N ASP A 117 -11.99 10.81 7.69
CA ASP A 117 -11.30 10.17 8.83
C ASP A 117 -9.77 10.13 8.69
N TYR A 118 -9.24 9.79 7.51
CA TYR A 118 -7.80 9.80 7.24
C TYR A 118 -7.24 11.20 6.99
N TYR A 119 -8.08 12.14 6.54
CA TYR A 119 -7.67 13.48 6.14
C TYR A 119 -7.92 14.58 7.20
N HIS A 120 -8.29 14.23 8.44
CA HIS A 120 -8.55 15.21 9.50
C HIS A 120 -7.31 15.90 10.08
N SER A 121 -6.13 15.28 10.03
CA SER A 121 -4.88 15.91 10.47
C SER A 121 -3.73 15.58 9.52
N GLN A 122 -2.76 16.48 9.37
CA GLN A 122 -1.59 16.25 8.52
C GLN A 122 -0.79 15.01 8.94
N GLU A 123 -0.71 14.74 10.26
CA GLU A 123 -0.04 13.56 10.79
C GLU A 123 -0.71 12.25 10.34
N VAL A 124 -2.05 12.16 10.41
CA VAL A 124 -2.78 10.95 10.00
C VAL A 124 -2.64 10.72 8.50
N LYS A 125 -2.68 11.80 7.70
CA LYS A 125 -2.44 11.74 6.24
C LYS A 125 -1.06 11.21 5.92
N GLN A 126 -0.03 11.80 6.50
CA GLN A 126 1.36 11.39 6.27
C GLN A 126 1.59 9.94 6.71
N ARG A 127 1.01 9.51 7.84
CA ARG A 127 1.07 8.12 8.28
C ARG A 127 0.39 7.17 7.29
N PHE A 128 -0.79 7.52 6.78
CA PHE A 128 -1.48 6.72 5.75
C PHE A 128 -0.65 6.64 4.46
N MET A 129 -0.17 7.78 3.95
CA MET A 129 0.67 7.84 2.76
C MET A 129 1.97 7.05 2.93
N ALA A 130 2.62 7.12 4.09
CA ALA A 130 3.82 6.33 4.39
C ALA A 130 3.54 4.83 4.41
N ALA A 131 2.37 4.40 4.90
CA ALA A 131 1.95 3.02 4.85
C ALA A 131 1.72 2.54 3.41
N MET A 132 1.01 3.34 2.59
CA MET A 132 0.78 3.00 1.19
C MET A 132 2.09 2.98 0.40
N HIS A 133 2.99 3.93 0.66
CA HIS A 133 4.32 3.97 0.07
C HIS A 133 5.13 2.71 0.39
N SER A 134 5.08 2.23 1.65
CA SER A 134 5.78 1.02 2.09
C SER A 134 5.37 -0.21 1.25
N ILE A 135 4.05 -0.42 1.09
CA ILE A 135 3.51 -1.55 0.31
C ILE A 135 3.78 -1.37 -1.18
N ALA A 136 3.62 -0.16 -1.70
CA ALA A 136 3.85 0.13 -3.12
C ALA A 136 5.32 -0.13 -3.50
N ARG A 137 6.31 0.28 -2.68
CA ARG A 137 7.73 0.01 -2.98
C ARG A 137 8.09 -1.48 -3.01
N LEU A 138 7.41 -2.29 -2.19
CA LEU A 138 7.63 -3.74 -2.18
C LEU A 138 7.05 -4.45 -3.40
N THR A 139 5.97 -3.92 -3.97
CA THR A 139 5.17 -4.59 -5.00
C THR A 139 5.35 -3.97 -6.39
N ALA A 140 5.83 -2.72 -6.46
CA ALA A 140 5.86 -1.95 -7.70
C ALA A 140 6.66 -2.64 -8.81
N ARG A 141 7.80 -3.29 -8.49
CA ARG A 141 8.62 -3.96 -9.50
C ARG A 141 7.90 -5.14 -10.12
N ASP A 142 7.25 -5.95 -9.29
CA ASP A 142 6.54 -7.15 -9.75
C ASP A 142 5.30 -6.77 -10.57
N VAL A 143 4.58 -5.72 -10.16
CA VAL A 143 3.45 -5.16 -10.92
C VAL A 143 3.93 -4.58 -12.25
N ALA A 144 4.99 -3.74 -12.24
CA ALA A 144 5.50 -3.08 -13.44
C ALA A 144 6.08 -4.07 -14.47
N SER A 145 6.58 -5.23 -14.03
CA SER A 145 7.14 -6.28 -14.88
C SER A 145 6.22 -7.49 -15.08
N ALA A 146 4.99 -7.44 -14.56
CA ALA A 146 4.02 -8.51 -14.74
C ALA A 146 3.70 -8.71 -16.23
N PHE A 147 3.52 -7.62 -16.97
CA PHE A 147 3.25 -7.62 -18.40
C PHE A 147 4.29 -6.76 -19.14
N ASP A 148 4.44 -6.99 -20.44
CA ASP A 148 5.20 -6.08 -21.30
C ASP A 148 4.37 -4.83 -21.60
N LEU A 149 4.74 -3.72 -20.97
CA LEU A 149 4.07 -2.42 -21.12
C LEU A 149 4.83 -1.49 -22.08
N SER A 150 5.84 -1.99 -22.80
CA SER A 150 6.71 -1.17 -23.66
C SER A 150 6.00 -0.52 -24.85
N GLN A 151 4.82 -1.05 -25.23
CA GLN A 151 3.97 -0.49 -26.27
C GLN A 151 3.31 0.84 -25.90
N PHE A 152 3.15 1.13 -24.59
CA PHE A 152 2.49 2.35 -24.12
C PHE A 152 3.48 3.50 -23.98
N LYS A 153 3.09 4.71 -24.38
CA LYS A 153 3.94 5.92 -24.28
C LYS A 153 3.53 6.80 -23.11
N SER A 154 2.28 6.68 -22.67
CA SER A 154 1.73 7.43 -21.56
C SER A 154 0.90 6.53 -20.64
N ALA A 155 1.02 6.73 -19.33
CA ALA A 155 0.20 6.08 -18.32
C ALA A 155 -0.40 7.10 -17.33
N CYS A 156 -1.58 6.79 -16.81
CA CYS A 156 -2.24 7.55 -15.76
C CYS A 156 -2.53 6.64 -14.56
N ASP A 157 -1.83 6.86 -13.46
CA ASP A 157 -1.98 6.15 -12.19
C ASP A 157 -3.05 6.85 -11.33
N LEU A 158 -4.27 6.33 -11.43
CA LEU A 158 -5.45 6.88 -10.77
C LEU A 158 -5.46 6.42 -9.30
N GLY A 159 -5.33 7.36 -8.37
CA GLY A 159 -5.08 7.04 -6.96
C GLY A 159 -3.63 6.62 -6.68
N GLY A 160 -2.68 7.05 -7.51
CA GLY A 160 -1.27 6.64 -7.41
C GLY A 160 -0.52 7.14 -6.17
N CYS A 161 -1.17 7.96 -5.33
CA CYS A 161 -0.68 8.41 -4.03
C CYS A 161 0.73 9.02 -4.12
N THR A 162 1.72 8.39 -3.49
CA THR A 162 3.12 8.85 -3.46
C THR A 162 3.85 8.72 -4.81
N GLY A 163 3.26 8.03 -5.78
CA GLY A 163 3.86 7.77 -7.09
C GLY A 163 4.92 6.66 -7.08
N ALA A 164 5.00 5.84 -6.02
CA ALA A 164 6.01 4.77 -5.94
C ALA A 164 5.92 3.78 -7.13
N LEU A 165 4.71 3.41 -7.55
CA LEU A 165 4.51 2.57 -8.74
C LEU A 165 4.89 3.32 -10.03
N ALA A 166 4.47 4.57 -10.16
CA ALA A 166 4.84 5.43 -11.30
C ALA A 166 6.36 5.57 -11.46
N HIS A 167 7.09 5.76 -10.36
CA HIS A 167 8.55 5.86 -10.35
C HIS A 167 9.23 4.55 -10.77
N GLU A 168 8.69 3.40 -10.35
CA GLU A 168 9.22 2.11 -10.79
C GLU A 168 8.91 1.85 -12.28
N LEU A 169 7.72 2.22 -12.74
CA LEU A 169 7.33 2.10 -14.16
C LEU A 169 8.27 2.88 -15.08
N VAL A 170 8.64 4.12 -14.73
CA VAL A 170 9.59 4.89 -15.54
C VAL A 170 11.03 4.36 -15.46
N GLN A 171 11.37 3.62 -14.39
CA GLN A 171 12.66 2.92 -14.30
C GLN A 171 12.68 1.65 -15.18
N VAL A 172 11.58 0.91 -15.23
CA VAL A 172 11.44 -0.29 -16.09
C VAL A 172 11.31 0.13 -17.57
N TYR A 173 10.55 1.19 -17.85
CA TYR A 173 10.24 1.68 -19.19
C TYR A 173 10.64 3.15 -19.34
N PRO A 174 11.90 3.47 -19.68
CA PRO A 174 12.40 4.85 -19.72
C PRO A 174 11.69 5.79 -20.71
N ASN A 175 10.96 5.24 -21.69
CA ASN A 175 10.19 6.01 -22.66
C ASN A 175 8.73 6.27 -22.21
N LEU A 176 8.29 5.65 -21.12
CA LEU A 176 6.95 5.82 -20.58
C LEU A 176 6.87 7.11 -19.78
N LYS A 177 5.85 7.93 -20.04
CA LYS A 177 5.50 9.09 -19.21
C LYS A 177 4.36 8.69 -18.29
N VAL A 178 4.48 8.94 -16.99
CA VAL A 178 3.45 8.57 -16.01
C VAL A 178 2.90 9.81 -15.32
N THR A 179 1.57 9.97 -15.37
CA THR A 179 0.84 10.96 -14.59
C THR A 179 0.23 10.29 -13.38
N VAL A 180 0.60 10.70 -12.18
CA VAL A 180 -0.07 10.33 -10.93
C VAL A 180 -1.25 11.30 -10.72
N PHE A 181 -2.46 10.76 -10.66
CA PHE A 181 -3.68 11.53 -10.47
C PHE A 181 -4.32 11.18 -9.13
N ASP A 182 -4.32 12.12 -8.19
CA ASP A 182 -4.82 11.89 -6.83
C ASP A 182 -5.43 13.16 -6.25
N LEU A 183 -6.07 13.07 -5.08
CA LEU A 183 -6.72 14.20 -4.43
C LEU A 183 -5.73 15.34 -4.12
N PRO A 184 -6.16 16.62 -4.16
CA PRO A 184 -5.28 17.76 -3.87
C PRO A 184 -4.50 17.62 -2.56
N GLU A 185 -5.15 17.14 -1.51
CA GLU A 185 -4.57 16.93 -0.18
C GLU A 185 -3.51 15.82 -0.11
N VAL A 186 -3.50 14.90 -1.08
CA VAL A 186 -2.46 13.87 -1.24
C VAL A 186 -1.30 14.46 -2.03
N ILE A 187 -1.58 15.11 -3.17
CA ILE A 187 -0.57 15.67 -4.07
C ILE A 187 0.37 16.64 -3.35
N VAL A 188 -0.16 17.52 -2.48
CA VAL A 188 0.66 18.48 -1.70
C VAL A 188 1.66 17.82 -0.75
N ASN A 189 1.46 16.55 -0.40
CA ASN A 189 2.35 15.77 0.48
C ASN A 189 3.30 14.84 -0.28
N THR A 190 3.23 14.77 -1.61
CA THR A 190 4.05 13.84 -2.41
C THR A 190 5.54 14.15 -2.37
N SER A 191 5.92 15.40 -2.12
CA SER A 191 7.32 15.86 -2.03
C SER A 191 8.13 15.11 -0.97
N TYR A 192 7.50 14.66 0.12
CA TYR A 192 8.15 13.87 1.18
C TYR A 192 8.56 12.45 0.75
N PHE A 193 8.03 11.97 -0.38
CA PHE A 193 8.20 10.59 -0.85
C PHE A 193 8.95 10.49 -2.17
N GLN A 194 9.37 11.63 -2.73
CA GLN A 194 10.10 11.62 -3.99
C GLN A 194 11.48 10.97 -3.80
N PRO A 195 11.93 10.13 -4.75
CA PRO A 195 13.23 9.51 -4.64
C PRO A 195 14.33 10.58 -4.67
N SER A 196 15.43 10.32 -3.95
CA SER A 196 16.62 11.16 -4.04
C SER A 196 17.37 10.88 -5.34
N GLY A 197 17.62 11.92 -6.15
CA GLY A 197 18.42 11.83 -7.37
C GLY A 197 17.74 12.42 -8.60
N GLN A 198 18.41 12.29 -9.75
CA GLN A 198 17.98 12.86 -11.03
C GLN A 198 17.25 11.79 -11.84
N HIS A 199 15.95 11.97 -12.07
CA HIS A 199 15.13 11.04 -12.84
C HIS A 199 15.20 11.36 -14.34
N THR A 200 15.40 10.33 -15.16
CA THR A 200 15.54 10.44 -16.62
C THR A 200 14.20 10.60 -17.35
N ALA A 201 13.08 10.26 -16.73
CA ALA A 201 11.73 10.41 -17.29
C ALA A 201 10.77 11.06 -16.26
N PRO A 202 9.92 12.02 -16.66
CA PRO A 202 9.12 12.80 -15.72
C PRO A 202 7.88 12.01 -15.25
N VAL A 203 7.84 11.69 -13.96
CA VAL A 203 6.57 11.44 -13.26
C VAL A 203 5.93 12.80 -12.98
N THR A 204 4.70 12.99 -13.46
CA THR A 204 3.94 14.23 -13.25
C THR A 204 2.83 14.00 -12.24
N PHE A 205 2.58 14.95 -11.36
CA PHE A 205 1.51 14.87 -10.37
C PHE A 205 0.40 15.85 -10.73
N VAL A 206 -0.83 15.36 -10.81
CA VAL A 206 -2.03 16.16 -11.13
C VAL A 206 -3.07 15.92 -10.04
N SER A 207 -3.59 17.01 -9.48
CA SER A 207 -4.63 16.93 -8.45
C SER A 207 -6.03 16.85 -9.04
N GLY A 208 -6.86 15.95 -8.51
CA GLY A 208 -8.29 15.89 -8.81
C GLY A 208 -8.99 14.69 -8.17
N ASP A 209 -10.32 14.68 -8.27
CA ASP A 209 -11.19 13.58 -7.84
C ASP A 209 -11.58 12.73 -9.05
N PHE A 210 -11.08 11.49 -9.13
CA PHE A 210 -11.32 10.63 -10.30
C PHE A 210 -12.81 10.25 -10.47
N PHE A 211 -13.65 10.42 -9.45
CA PHE A 211 -15.10 10.25 -9.62
C PHE A 211 -15.76 11.47 -10.25
N LYS A 212 -15.21 12.68 -10.08
CA LYS A 212 -15.85 13.94 -10.51
C LYS A 212 -15.17 14.62 -11.69
N ASP A 213 -13.84 14.70 -11.68
CA ASP A 213 -13.05 15.54 -12.58
C ASP A 213 -12.60 14.79 -13.84
N ASN A 214 -12.33 15.48 -14.94
CA ASN A 214 -11.83 14.82 -16.15
C ASN A 214 -10.52 14.08 -15.88
N LEU A 215 -10.42 12.85 -16.39
CA LEU A 215 -9.22 12.04 -16.25
C LEU A 215 -8.14 12.54 -17.22
N PRO A 216 -6.86 12.63 -16.81
CA PRO A 216 -5.76 12.88 -17.75
C PRO A 216 -5.75 11.84 -18.87
N GLU A 217 -5.48 12.27 -20.11
CA GLU A 217 -5.34 11.36 -21.25
C GLU A 217 -4.10 10.47 -21.08
N ALA A 218 -4.27 9.17 -21.33
CA ALA A 218 -3.17 8.20 -21.31
C ALA A 218 -3.49 6.98 -22.19
N ASP A 219 -2.45 6.26 -22.63
CA ASP A 219 -2.57 5.01 -23.37
C ASP A 219 -2.78 3.80 -22.42
N LEU A 220 -2.39 3.96 -21.15
CA LEU A 220 -2.55 2.99 -20.08
C LEU A 220 -3.13 3.65 -18.82
N TYR A 221 -4.30 3.23 -18.38
CA TYR A 221 -4.82 3.60 -17.06
C TYR A 221 -4.42 2.54 -16.04
N ILE A 222 -4.07 2.98 -14.83
CA ILE A 222 -3.64 2.10 -13.74
C ILE A 222 -4.54 2.34 -12.53
N LEU A 223 -5.00 1.25 -11.92
CA LEU A 223 -5.73 1.23 -10.65
C LEU A 223 -5.02 0.27 -9.71
N SER A 224 -4.16 0.80 -8.84
CA SER A 224 -3.42 0.01 -7.86
C SER A 224 -4.02 0.17 -6.47
N ARG A 225 -4.59 -0.90 -5.90
CA ARG A 225 -5.27 -0.87 -4.59
C ARG A 225 -6.37 0.20 -4.50
N VAL A 226 -7.19 0.29 -5.55
CA VAL A 226 -8.29 1.26 -5.63
C VAL A 226 -9.62 0.55 -5.61
N LEU A 227 -9.81 -0.47 -6.46
CA LEU A 227 -11.10 -1.13 -6.63
C LEU A 227 -11.54 -1.87 -5.37
N HIS A 228 -10.60 -2.29 -4.52
CA HIS A 228 -10.97 -2.95 -3.27
C HIS A 228 -11.54 -2.01 -2.21
N ASP A 229 -11.32 -0.69 -2.29
CA ASP A 229 -11.74 0.23 -1.23
C ASP A 229 -13.21 0.64 -1.36
N TRP A 230 -13.78 0.46 -2.55
CA TRP A 230 -15.04 1.06 -2.93
C TRP A 230 -16.18 0.04 -3.07
N PRO A 231 -17.42 0.46 -2.76
CA PRO A 231 -18.59 -0.34 -3.06
C PRO A 231 -18.82 -0.41 -4.57
N ASP A 232 -19.58 -1.41 -5.02
CA ASP A 232 -19.76 -1.71 -6.44
C ASP A 232 -20.37 -0.50 -7.21
N GLU A 233 -21.21 0.32 -6.58
CA GLU A 233 -21.79 1.52 -7.19
C GLU A 233 -20.72 2.56 -7.55
N LYS A 234 -19.73 2.77 -6.68
CA LYS A 234 -18.62 3.70 -6.94
C LYS A 234 -17.69 3.14 -8.00
N ILE A 235 -17.39 1.84 -7.96
CA ILE A 235 -16.60 1.17 -8.99
C ILE A 235 -17.27 1.29 -10.35
N HIS A 236 -18.59 1.15 -10.41
CA HIS A 236 -19.35 1.34 -11.64
C HIS A 236 -19.22 2.75 -12.22
N VAL A 237 -19.20 3.80 -11.37
CA VAL A 237 -18.93 5.17 -11.81
C VAL A 237 -17.52 5.31 -12.38
N LEU A 238 -16.51 4.80 -11.66
CA LEU A 238 -15.11 4.90 -12.07
C LEU A 238 -14.83 4.16 -13.38
N LEU A 239 -15.22 2.89 -13.49
CA LEU A 239 -14.96 2.07 -14.67
C LEU A 239 -15.74 2.58 -15.90
N ASN A 240 -16.96 3.10 -15.73
CA ASN A 240 -17.66 3.78 -16.83
C ASN A 240 -16.86 4.97 -17.36
N LYS A 241 -16.32 5.79 -16.46
CA LYS A 241 -15.57 6.99 -16.82
C LYS A 241 -14.27 6.66 -17.53
N ILE A 242 -13.52 5.68 -17.02
CA ILE A 242 -12.30 5.17 -17.69
C ILE A 242 -12.68 4.61 -19.07
N SER A 243 -13.70 3.76 -19.14
CA SER A 243 -14.16 3.16 -20.40
C SER A 243 -14.59 4.20 -21.44
N ALA A 244 -15.18 5.32 -21.02
CA ALA A 244 -15.62 6.41 -21.89
C ALA A 244 -14.47 7.23 -22.50
N VAL A 245 -13.33 7.33 -21.82
CA VAL A 245 -12.14 8.02 -22.35
C VAL A 245 -11.22 7.08 -23.14
N CYS A 246 -11.40 5.77 -22.99
CA CYS A 246 -10.62 4.76 -23.71
C CYS A 246 -11.09 4.62 -25.17
N ARG A 247 -10.16 4.81 -26.11
CA ARG A 247 -10.27 4.43 -27.53
C ARG A 247 -9.68 3.01 -27.73
N PRO A 248 -9.99 2.31 -28.84
CA PRO A 248 -9.38 1.01 -29.12
C PRO A 248 -7.85 1.05 -29.00
N GLY A 249 -7.28 0.07 -28.30
CA GLY A 249 -5.84 -0.01 -28.03
C GLY A 249 -5.39 0.62 -26.69
N ILE A 250 -6.24 1.38 -26.01
CA ILE A 250 -5.98 1.83 -24.63
C ILE A 250 -6.16 0.64 -23.68
N ALA A 251 -5.26 0.50 -22.70
CA ALA A 251 -5.31 -0.56 -21.71
C ALA A 251 -5.67 -0.07 -20.31
N LEU A 252 -6.16 -0.98 -19.49
CA LEU A 252 -6.35 -0.81 -18.05
C LEU A 252 -5.57 -1.91 -17.32
N LEU A 253 -4.65 -1.48 -16.46
CA LEU A 253 -3.90 -2.31 -15.52
C LEU A 253 -4.50 -2.15 -14.13
N VAL A 254 -5.00 -3.24 -13.55
CA VAL A 254 -5.46 -3.30 -12.17
C VAL A 254 -4.41 -4.07 -11.36
N ALA A 255 -3.93 -3.47 -10.27
CA ALA A 255 -3.00 -4.10 -9.34
C ALA A 255 -3.67 -4.27 -7.98
N GLU A 256 -4.08 -5.49 -7.66
CA GLU A 256 -4.88 -5.83 -6.49
C GLU A 256 -4.45 -7.21 -5.97
N THR A 257 -4.79 -7.55 -4.72
CA THR A 257 -4.61 -8.93 -4.26
C THR A 257 -5.73 -9.80 -4.82
N VAL A 258 -5.41 -10.66 -5.77
CA VAL A 258 -6.41 -11.50 -6.44
C VAL A 258 -6.67 -12.74 -5.58
N LEU A 259 -7.93 -12.95 -5.22
CA LEU A 259 -8.30 -14.14 -4.47
C LEU A 259 -8.35 -15.38 -5.37
N ASP A 260 -8.13 -16.54 -4.76
CA ASP A 260 -8.58 -17.79 -5.37
C ASP A 260 -10.10 -17.82 -5.51
N GLU A 261 -10.62 -18.71 -6.36
CA GLU A 261 -12.06 -18.75 -6.65
C GLU A 261 -12.91 -19.16 -5.44
N GLN A 262 -12.30 -19.85 -4.47
CA GLN A 262 -12.95 -20.20 -3.20
C GLN A 262 -12.90 -19.06 -2.16
N LYS A 263 -12.15 -17.99 -2.44
CA LYS A 263 -11.95 -16.84 -1.55
C LYS A 263 -11.36 -17.22 -0.19
N MET A 264 -10.43 -18.17 -0.20
CA MET A 264 -9.68 -18.66 0.96
C MET A 264 -8.23 -18.20 0.96
N HIS A 265 -7.69 -17.84 -0.21
CA HIS A 265 -6.28 -17.46 -0.37
C HIS A 265 -6.13 -16.17 -1.20
N PRO A 266 -5.12 -15.34 -0.89
CA PRO A 266 -4.22 -15.46 0.27
C PRO A 266 -4.92 -15.02 1.57
N SER A 267 -4.60 -15.70 2.69
CA SER A 267 -5.25 -15.47 3.98
C SER A 267 -5.10 -14.04 4.49
N VAL A 268 -4.00 -13.36 4.15
CA VAL A 268 -3.77 -11.94 4.48
C VAL A 268 -4.84 -11.03 3.90
N ALA A 269 -5.28 -11.25 2.66
CA ALA A 269 -6.33 -10.44 2.03
C ALA A 269 -7.71 -10.69 2.67
N ILE A 270 -7.98 -11.95 3.04
CA ILE A 270 -9.22 -12.33 3.74
C ILE A 270 -9.25 -11.75 5.16
N LEU A 271 -8.12 -11.74 5.87
CA LEU A 271 -8.03 -11.09 7.17
C LEU A 271 -8.19 -9.57 7.04
N GLN A 272 -7.63 -8.96 5.98
CA GLN A 272 -7.81 -7.54 5.73
C GLN A 272 -9.28 -7.17 5.50
N SER A 273 -10.08 -8.04 4.87
CA SER A 273 -11.51 -7.76 4.65
C SER A 273 -12.32 -7.60 5.93
N LEU A 274 -11.86 -8.15 7.06
CA LEU A 274 -12.47 -7.93 8.37
C LEU A 274 -12.38 -6.47 8.85
N SER A 275 -11.45 -5.70 8.29
CA SER A 275 -11.27 -4.27 8.55
C SER A 275 -11.86 -3.38 7.45
N MET A 276 -12.41 -3.94 6.38
CA MET A 276 -12.99 -3.19 5.25
C MET A 276 -14.44 -2.75 5.53
N THR A 277 -14.91 -1.65 4.93
CA THR A 277 -16.30 -1.15 5.10
C THR A 277 -17.19 -1.56 3.96
N GLU A 278 -16.87 -1.04 2.77
CA GLU A 278 -17.80 -0.90 1.65
C GLU A 278 -17.28 -1.66 0.43
N GLY A 279 -15.97 -1.71 0.25
CA GLY A 279 -15.35 -2.50 -0.79
C GLY A 279 -15.06 -3.94 -0.38
N LYS A 280 -14.53 -4.70 -1.32
CA LYS A 280 -14.27 -6.13 -1.18
C LYS A 280 -13.06 -6.55 -2.00
N GLN A 281 -12.37 -7.58 -1.52
CA GLN A 281 -11.43 -8.36 -2.31
C GLN A 281 -12.22 -9.22 -3.32
N ARG A 282 -11.62 -9.50 -4.48
CA ARG A 282 -12.29 -10.20 -5.58
C ARG A 282 -11.41 -11.34 -6.11
N SER A 283 -12.05 -12.41 -6.57
CA SER A 283 -11.36 -13.47 -7.30
C SER A 283 -11.02 -13.03 -8.73
N GLY A 284 -10.20 -13.84 -9.41
CA GLY A 284 -9.85 -13.57 -10.80
C GLY A 284 -11.08 -13.55 -11.71
N SER A 285 -12.02 -14.49 -11.53
CA SER A 285 -13.27 -14.51 -12.30
C SER A 285 -14.15 -13.27 -12.04
N GLU A 286 -14.20 -12.77 -10.82
CA GLU A 286 -14.93 -11.54 -10.47
C GLU A 286 -14.33 -10.30 -11.14
N TYR A 287 -12.99 -10.15 -11.13
CA TYR A 287 -12.33 -9.06 -11.85
C TYR A 287 -12.59 -9.14 -13.36
N LYS A 288 -12.50 -10.34 -13.94
CA LYS A 288 -12.76 -10.55 -15.36
C LYS A 288 -14.18 -10.12 -15.74
N GLN A 289 -15.19 -10.64 -15.05
CA GLN A 289 -16.60 -10.29 -15.32
C GLN A 289 -16.86 -8.79 -15.14
N LEU A 290 -16.26 -8.18 -14.10
CA LEU A 290 -16.38 -6.76 -13.83
C LEU A 290 -15.83 -5.93 -14.99
N LEU A 291 -14.61 -6.22 -15.45
CA LEU A 291 -13.94 -5.46 -16.52
C LEU A 291 -14.65 -5.66 -17.88
N GLU A 292 -15.08 -6.88 -18.18
CA GLU A 292 -15.81 -7.19 -19.43
C GLU A 292 -17.14 -6.42 -19.54
N LYS A 293 -17.83 -6.18 -18.41
CA LYS A 293 -19.05 -5.34 -18.36
C LYS A 293 -18.82 -3.92 -18.87
N TYR A 294 -17.59 -3.41 -18.79
CA TYR A 294 -17.21 -2.07 -19.25
C TYR A 294 -16.53 -2.06 -20.61
N GLY A 295 -16.64 -3.15 -21.38
CA GLY A 295 -16.11 -3.23 -22.74
C GLY A 295 -14.59 -3.37 -22.79
N PHE A 296 -13.96 -3.80 -21.70
CA PHE A 296 -12.61 -4.30 -21.73
C PHE A 296 -12.60 -5.77 -22.15
N THR A 297 -11.64 -6.15 -22.96
CA THR A 297 -11.46 -7.50 -23.51
C THR A 297 -10.05 -8.00 -23.23
N ASP A 298 -9.80 -9.28 -23.53
CA ASP A 298 -8.50 -9.93 -23.34
C ASP A 298 -7.98 -9.78 -21.90
N VAL A 299 -8.86 -10.01 -20.91
CA VAL A 299 -8.50 -9.90 -19.51
C VAL A 299 -7.51 -11.01 -19.15
N GLN A 300 -6.27 -10.62 -18.85
CA GLN A 300 -5.18 -11.48 -18.44
C GLN A 300 -4.84 -11.22 -16.98
N ILE A 301 -4.62 -12.28 -16.21
CA ILE A 301 -4.29 -12.21 -14.79
C ILE A 301 -2.94 -12.86 -14.57
N LYS A 302 -2.05 -12.17 -13.86
CA LYS A 302 -0.75 -12.70 -13.47
C LYS A 302 -0.58 -12.60 -11.96
N ILE A 303 -0.48 -13.77 -11.34
CA ILE A 303 -0.14 -13.91 -9.93
C ILE A 303 1.36 -13.63 -9.79
N THR A 304 1.73 -12.63 -9.00
CA THR A 304 3.14 -12.18 -8.90
C THR A 304 3.94 -12.97 -7.86
N GLY A 305 3.25 -13.66 -6.94
CA GLY A 305 3.87 -14.28 -5.77
C GLY A 305 4.22 -13.28 -4.65
N ASN A 306 3.83 -12.01 -4.81
CA ASN A 306 3.96 -10.95 -3.81
C ASN A 306 2.55 -10.54 -3.30
N LEU A 307 2.42 -9.40 -2.62
CA LEU A 307 1.14 -8.93 -2.04
C LEU A 307 0.11 -8.48 -3.09
N LEU A 308 0.56 -8.02 -4.27
CA LEU A 308 -0.31 -7.54 -5.34
C LEU A 308 -0.08 -8.35 -6.60
N ASP A 309 -1.19 -8.77 -7.22
CA ASP A 309 -1.23 -9.40 -8.52
C ASP A 309 -1.61 -8.35 -9.58
N ALA A 310 -1.38 -8.68 -10.84
CA ALA A 310 -1.65 -7.77 -11.95
C ALA A 310 -2.73 -8.34 -12.89
N VAL A 311 -3.70 -7.50 -13.24
CA VAL A 311 -4.73 -7.79 -14.24
C VAL A 311 -4.61 -6.76 -15.36
N LEU A 312 -4.35 -7.21 -16.57
CA LEU A 312 -4.26 -6.35 -17.76
C LEU A 312 -5.42 -6.65 -18.71
N CYS A 313 -6.06 -5.61 -19.22
CA CYS A 313 -7.13 -5.71 -20.21
C CYS A 313 -7.11 -4.53 -21.16
N PHE A 314 -7.76 -4.68 -22.31
CA PHE A 314 -7.71 -3.70 -23.41
C PHE A 314 -9.11 -3.22 -23.76
N LYS A 315 -9.24 -1.95 -24.12
CA LYS A 315 -10.48 -1.42 -24.65
C LYS A 315 -10.73 -1.98 -26.05
N LYS A 316 -11.91 -2.58 -26.24
CA LYS A 316 -12.41 -3.05 -27.54
C LYS A 316 -12.56 -1.91 -28.54
#